data_AF-A0A7S1WKT4-F1
#
_entry.id   AF-A0A7S1WKT4-F1
#
_cell.length_a   1.000
_cell.length_b   1.000
_cell.length_c   1.000
_cell.angle_alpha   90.00
_cell.angle_beta   90.00
_cell.angle_gamma   90.00
#
_symmetry.space_group_name_H-M   'P 1'
#
loop_
_entity.id
_entity.type
_entity.pdbx_description
1 polymer ?
#
loop_
_entity_poly.entity_id
_entity_poly.type
_entity_poly.pdbx_seq_one_letter_code
_entity_poly.pdbx_strand_id
1 'polypeptide(L)'
;VLQAWLLVARAGEEPRAGSCWSEGFAFEHCCAPEFGSEGNTECWDEVYTFDACCSSHGFDPADTGCKSHYFSRFRQLATEYYSTGRARPALIDQFPRLLGNFEARFQLCAPAALQAMLMQMEERSAMEPA
;
A
#
# COMPACT_ATOMS: atom_id res chain seq x y z
N VAL A 1 9.27 35.37 -22.76
CA VAL A 1 9.95 34.22 -22.10
C VAL A 1 9.08 33.54 -21.03
N LEU A 2 8.32 34.29 -20.22
CA LEU A 2 7.38 33.70 -19.22
C LEU A 2 6.18 32.94 -19.82
N GLN A 3 5.74 33.27 -21.04
CA GLN A 3 4.63 32.56 -21.70
C GLN A 3 5.04 31.24 -22.39
N ALA A 4 6.34 30.93 -22.48
CA ALA A 4 6.80 29.66 -23.05
C ALA A 4 6.73 28.50 -22.05
N TRP A 5 6.75 28.78 -20.75
CA TRP A 5 6.64 27.78 -19.69
C TRP A 5 5.21 27.27 -19.47
N LEU A 6 4.20 28.00 -19.95
CA LEU A 6 2.78 27.62 -19.81
C LEU A 6 2.28 26.67 -20.91
N LEU A 7 3.08 26.42 -21.96
CA LEU A 7 2.67 25.63 -23.14
C LEU A 7 3.24 24.18 -23.15
N VAL A 8 4.00 23.79 -22.12
CA VAL A 8 4.58 22.43 -21.98
C VAL A 8 3.83 21.58 -20.95
N ALA A 9 2.72 22.07 -20.38
CA ALA A 9 1.77 21.22 -19.65
C ALA A 9 0.88 20.44 -20.65
N ARG A 10 1.51 19.63 -21.51
CA ARG A 10 0.82 18.65 -22.35
C ARG A 10 0.56 17.41 -21.51
N ALA A 11 -0.72 17.15 -21.26
CA ALA A 11 -1.32 15.86 -20.88
C ALA A 11 -0.33 14.72 -20.61
N GLY A 12 0.03 14.57 -19.34
CA GLY A 12 0.60 13.36 -18.76
C GLY A 12 0.20 13.42 -17.30
N GLU A 13 -0.68 12.52 -16.88
CA GLU A 13 -0.97 12.34 -15.45
C GLU A 13 0.36 12.11 -14.74
N GLU A 14 0.69 12.95 -13.76
CA GLU A 14 1.72 12.60 -12.78
C GLU A 14 1.38 11.20 -12.23
N PRO A 15 2.34 10.29 -12.04
CA PRO A 15 2.08 8.97 -11.47
C PRO A 15 1.24 9.14 -10.20
N ARG A 16 0.03 8.58 -10.18
CA ARG A 16 -0.87 8.76 -9.03
C ARG A 16 -0.25 8.06 -7.84
N ALA A 17 -0.01 8.78 -6.75
CA ALA A 17 0.63 8.21 -5.58
C ALA A 17 -0.15 6.98 -5.07
N GLY A 18 0.55 5.86 -4.89
CA GLY A 18 -0.07 4.58 -4.49
C GLY A 18 -0.81 3.83 -5.61
N SER A 19 -0.76 4.29 -6.87
CA SER A 19 -1.34 3.53 -7.98
C SER A 19 -0.65 2.19 -8.18
N CYS A 20 -1.30 1.33 -8.97
CA CYS A 20 -0.69 0.08 -9.43
C CYS A 20 0.73 0.27 -9.98
N TRP A 21 1.03 1.42 -10.61
CA TRP A 21 2.32 1.67 -11.22
C TRP A 21 2.97 2.90 -10.59
N SER A 22 4.18 2.73 -10.07
CA SER A 22 4.98 3.78 -9.45
C SER A 22 6.46 3.51 -9.70
N GLU A 23 7.35 4.39 -9.21
CA GLU A 23 8.79 4.19 -9.39
C GLU A 23 9.23 2.80 -8.85
N GLY A 24 9.89 2.02 -9.70
CA GLY A 24 10.32 0.65 -9.40
C GLY A 24 9.27 -0.45 -9.61
N PHE A 25 8.02 -0.11 -9.94
CA PHE A 25 6.93 -1.06 -10.16
C PHE A 25 6.20 -0.72 -11.47
N ALA A 26 6.54 -1.44 -12.54
CA ALA A 26 6.10 -1.16 -13.90
C ALA A 26 5.38 -2.35 -14.54
N PHE A 27 4.46 -2.06 -15.46
CA PHE A 27 3.64 -3.06 -16.12
C PHE A 27 4.49 -4.16 -16.79
N GLU A 28 5.60 -3.78 -17.41
CA GLU A 28 6.49 -4.69 -18.13
C GLU A 28 7.19 -5.69 -17.19
N HIS A 29 7.35 -5.35 -15.91
CA HIS A 29 7.99 -6.23 -14.93
C HIS A 29 6.99 -7.14 -14.20
N CYS A 30 5.70 -6.79 -14.23
CA CYS A 30 4.68 -7.47 -13.44
C CYS A 30 3.60 -8.16 -14.29
N CYS A 31 3.23 -7.60 -15.43
CA CYS A 31 2.14 -8.09 -16.29
C CYS A 31 2.62 -8.65 -17.64
N ALA A 32 3.94 -8.67 -17.91
CA ALA A 32 4.43 -9.12 -19.20
C ALA A 32 3.96 -10.56 -19.50
N PRO A 33 3.59 -10.87 -20.76
CA PRO A 33 3.05 -12.19 -21.11
C PRO A 33 3.96 -13.37 -20.77
N GLU A 34 5.26 -13.15 -20.67
CA GLU A 34 6.27 -14.14 -20.27
C GLU A 34 6.04 -14.73 -18.87
N PHE A 35 5.35 -14.01 -17.98
CA PHE A 35 4.99 -14.49 -16.65
C PHE A 35 3.69 -15.30 -16.61
N GLY A 36 2.96 -15.40 -17.73
CA GLY A 36 1.70 -16.14 -17.80
C GLY A 36 0.50 -15.40 -17.21
N SER A 37 -0.57 -16.15 -16.94
CA SER A 37 -1.88 -15.58 -16.54
C SER A 37 -1.95 -15.01 -15.13
N GLU A 38 -0.92 -15.22 -14.32
CA GLU A 38 -0.82 -14.69 -12.95
C GLU A 38 0.18 -13.53 -12.84
N GLY A 39 0.86 -13.17 -13.93
CA GLY A 39 1.93 -12.18 -13.91
C GLY A 39 3.12 -12.60 -13.03
N ASN A 40 4.03 -11.68 -12.76
CA ASN A 40 5.16 -11.92 -11.88
C ASN A 40 4.68 -11.95 -10.42
N THR A 41 4.73 -13.11 -9.78
CA THR A 41 4.22 -13.31 -8.40
C THR A 41 4.99 -12.51 -7.35
N GLU A 42 6.20 -12.04 -7.65
CA GLU A 42 6.96 -11.16 -6.76
C GLU A 42 6.38 -9.74 -6.68
N CYS A 43 5.55 -9.35 -7.65
CA CYS A 43 4.91 -8.04 -7.66
C CYS A 43 3.69 -7.96 -6.73
N TRP A 44 3.12 -9.10 -6.33
CA TRP A 44 1.77 -9.12 -5.78
C TRP A 44 1.75 -9.23 -4.25
N ASP A 45 0.79 -8.54 -3.66
CA ASP A 45 0.46 -8.64 -2.25
C ASP A 45 -1.06 -8.55 -2.02
N GLU A 46 -1.48 -8.36 -0.77
CA GLU A 46 -2.90 -8.30 -0.40
C GLU A 46 -3.66 -7.09 -0.95
N VAL A 47 -2.97 -6.11 -1.53
CA VAL A 47 -3.54 -4.88 -2.08
C VAL A 47 -3.25 -4.74 -3.57
N TYR A 48 -2.01 -5.00 -3.99
CA TYR A 48 -1.61 -5.00 -5.38
C TYR A 48 -1.69 -6.42 -5.91
N THR A 49 -2.70 -6.73 -6.73
CA THR A 49 -2.91 -8.07 -7.31
C THR A 49 -2.86 -8.01 -8.82
N PHE A 50 -2.61 -9.16 -9.46
CA PHE A 50 -2.70 -9.28 -10.92
C PHE A 50 -4.06 -8.78 -11.45
N ASP A 51 -5.16 -9.20 -10.83
CA ASP A 51 -6.50 -8.79 -11.25
C ASP A 51 -6.73 -7.29 -11.08
N ALA A 52 -6.20 -6.68 -10.02
CA ALA A 52 -6.32 -5.24 -9.78
C ALA A 52 -5.52 -4.43 -10.82
N CYS A 53 -4.28 -4.85 -11.11
CA CYS A 53 -3.32 -4.03 -11.84
C CYS A 53 -3.18 -4.39 -13.33
N CYS A 54 -3.27 -5.66 -13.71
CA CYS A 54 -3.01 -6.11 -15.09
C CYS A 54 -4.29 -6.31 -15.91
N SER A 55 -5.44 -6.53 -15.27
CA SER A 55 -6.70 -6.79 -15.98
C SER A 55 -7.26 -5.52 -16.61
N SER A 56 -7.82 -5.62 -17.83
CA SER A 56 -8.53 -4.52 -18.49
C SER A 56 -9.76 -4.03 -17.72
N HIS A 57 -10.24 -4.83 -16.76
CA HIS A 57 -11.34 -4.53 -15.86
C HIS A 57 -10.90 -4.48 -14.39
N GLY A 58 -9.59 -4.39 -14.14
CA GLY A 58 -9.03 -4.24 -12.81
C GLY A 58 -9.43 -2.91 -12.15
N PHE A 59 -9.17 -2.80 -10.85
CA PHE A 59 -9.35 -1.56 -10.11
C PHE A 59 -7.99 -1.12 -9.58
N ASP A 60 -7.70 0.18 -9.64
CA ASP A 60 -6.47 0.71 -9.07
C ASP A 60 -6.65 0.83 -7.55
N PRO A 61 -5.76 0.26 -6.71
CA PRO A 61 -5.80 0.45 -5.26
C PRO A 61 -5.87 1.92 -4.84
N ALA A 62 -5.27 2.84 -5.62
CA ALA A 62 -5.37 4.28 -5.38
C ALA A 62 -6.81 4.81 -5.41
N ASP A 63 -7.72 4.17 -6.15
CA ASP A 63 -9.12 4.59 -6.25
C ASP A 63 -9.89 4.31 -4.94
N THR A 64 -9.46 3.32 -4.16
CA THR A 64 -10.09 2.97 -2.87
C THR A 64 -9.32 3.52 -1.66
N GLY A 65 -7.98 3.53 -1.73
CA GLY A 65 -7.10 4.00 -0.65
C GLY A 65 -7.51 3.46 0.72
N CYS A 66 -7.58 4.32 1.72
CA CYS A 66 -8.03 3.98 3.08
C CYS A 66 -9.40 3.29 3.20
N LYS A 67 -10.28 3.38 2.19
CA LYS A 67 -11.61 2.73 2.23
C LYS A 67 -11.54 1.25 1.89
N SER A 68 -10.40 0.75 1.41
CA SER A 68 -10.25 -0.66 1.07
C SER A 68 -10.49 -1.57 2.29
N HIS A 69 -10.91 -2.81 2.01
CA HIS A 69 -11.12 -3.80 3.06
C HIS A 69 -9.82 -4.05 3.86
N TYR A 70 -8.67 -4.00 3.20
CA TYR A 70 -7.35 -4.16 3.82
C TYR A 70 -7.12 -3.14 4.96
N PHE A 71 -7.24 -1.84 4.68
CA PHE A 71 -7.00 -0.81 5.70
C PHE A 71 -8.13 -0.70 6.72
N SER A 72 -9.38 -0.90 6.32
CA SER A 72 -10.51 -0.87 7.24
C SER A 72 -10.45 -2.01 8.27
N ARG A 73 -10.02 -3.21 7.86
CA ARG A 73 -9.75 -4.34 8.75
C ARG A 73 -8.61 -4.02 9.72
N PHE A 74 -7.50 -3.46 9.23
CA PHE A 74 -6.39 -3.09 10.11
C PHE A 74 -6.83 -2.07 11.17
N ARG A 75 -7.55 -1.02 10.76
CA ARG A 75 -8.08 -0.01 11.68
C ARG A 75 -8.99 -0.62 12.75
N GLN A 76 -9.83 -1.59 12.37
CA GLN A 76 -10.68 -2.29 13.33
C GLN A 76 -9.84 -3.07 14.36
N LEU A 77 -8.86 -3.84 13.89
CA LEU A 77 -7.97 -4.61 14.75
C LEU A 77 -7.15 -3.71 15.68
N ALA A 78 -6.64 -2.59 15.16
CA ALA A 78 -5.93 -1.58 15.93
C ALA A 78 -6.83 -0.96 17.02
N THR A 79 -8.05 -0.59 16.67
CA THR A 79 -9.02 -0.03 17.63
C THR A 79 -9.35 -1.03 18.73
N GLU A 80 -9.52 -2.32 18.38
CA GLU A 80 -9.73 -3.39 19.35
C GLU A 80 -8.52 -3.55 20.28
N TYR A 81 -7.30 -3.51 19.73
CA TYR A 81 -6.07 -3.56 20.52
C TYR A 81 -5.99 -2.41 21.54
N TYR A 82 -6.15 -1.16 21.11
CA TYR A 82 -6.05 -0.01 22.02
C TYR A 82 -7.18 0.07 23.05
N SER A 83 -8.37 -0.44 22.73
CA SER A 83 -9.49 -0.45 23.68
C SER A 83 -9.42 -1.59 24.68
N THR A 84 -8.80 -2.72 24.34
CA THR A 84 -8.81 -3.94 25.17
C THR A 84 -7.45 -4.33 25.75
N GLY A 85 -6.35 -3.78 25.21
CA GLY A 85 -4.98 -4.20 25.49
C GLY A 85 -4.62 -5.58 24.93
N ARG A 86 -5.44 -6.19 24.07
CA ARG A 86 -5.23 -7.55 23.55
C ARG A 86 -4.89 -7.53 22.07
N ALA A 87 -3.69 -7.98 21.71
CA ALA A 87 -3.30 -8.18 20.32
C ALA A 87 -3.90 -9.48 19.79
N ARG A 88 -4.70 -9.38 18.72
CA ARG A 88 -5.20 -10.57 18.00
C ARG A 88 -4.13 -11.07 17.03
N PRO A 89 -4.06 -12.38 16.75
CA PRO A 89 -3.12 -12.92 15.76
C PRO A 89 -3.21 -12.20 14.41
N ALA A 90 -4.43 -11.89 13.95
CA ALA A 90 -4.63 -11.13 12.72
C ALA A 90 -4.01 -9.72 12.73
N LEU A 91 -3.91 -9.07 13.90
CA LEU A 91 -3.22 -7.77 14.02
C LEU A 91 -1.71 -7.97 13.88
N ILE A 92 -1.16 -8.94 14.63
CA ILE A 92 0.26 -9.31 14.63
C ILE A 92 0.72 -9.69 13.23
N ASP A 93 -0.13 -10.38 12.46
CA ASP A 93 0.19 -10.76 11.09
C ASP A 93 0.08 -9.58 10.10
N GLN A 94 -0.85 -8.65 10.33
CA GLN A 94 -1.17 -7.60 9.37
C GLN A 94 -0.27 -6.37 9.47
N PHE A 95 0.08 -5.92 10.69
CA PHE A 95 0.88 -4.70 10.84
C PHE A 95 2.30 -4.82 10.21
N PRO A 96 3.02 -5.95 10.27
CA PRO A 96 4.33 -6.07 9.62
C PRO A 96 4.22 -6.04 8.10
N ARG A 97 3.11 -6.56 7.54
CA ARG A 97 2.84 -6.49 6.09
C ARG A 97 2.58 -5.07 5.61
N LEU A 98 1.93 -4.25 6.44
CA LEU A 98 1.78 -2.81 6.19
C LEU A 98 3.16 -2.12 6.14
N LEU A 99 4.06 -2.48 7.06
CA LEU A 99 5.40 -1.90 7.14
C LEU A 99 6.34 -2.40 6.05
N GLY A 100 6.17 -3.63 5.58
CA GLY A 100 6.97 -4.20 4.49
C GLY A 100 6.88 -3.38 3.19
N ASN A 101 5.74 -2.74 2.95
CA ASN A 101 5.50 -1.84 1.81
C ASN A 101 5.14 -0.42 2.28
N PHE A 102 5.81 0.08 3.33
CA PHE A 102 5.42 1.31 4.03
C PHE A 102 5.11 2.49 3.11
N GLU A 103 5.98 2.80 2.15
CA GLU A 103 5.81 3.97 1.27
C GLU A 103 4.51 3.85 0.46
N ALA A 104 4.31 2.72 -0.24
CA ALA A 104 3.08 2.48 -0.99
C ALA A 104 1.83 2.51 -0.09
N ARG A 105 1.92 1.95 1.12
CA ARG A 105 0.84 1.98 2.11
C ARG A 105 0.58 3.37 2.68
N PHE A 106 1.60 4.19 2.81
CA PHE A 106 1.47 5.57 3.24
C PHE A 106 0.74 6.40 2.20
N GLN A 107 1.07 6.23 0.92
CA GLN A 107 0.38 6.90 -0.18
C GLN A 107 -1.10 6.49 -0.28
N LEU A 108 -1.41 5.19 -0.08
CA LEU A 108 -2.79 4.71 -0.08
C LEU A 108 -3.58 5.08 1.18
N CYS A 109 -2.93 5.01 2.34
CA CYS A 109 -3.56 5.27 3.63
C CYS A 109 -2.56 5.64 4.74
N ALA A 110 -2.12 6.91 4.75
CA ALA A 110 -1.22 7.45 5.77
C ALA A 110 -1.65 7.16 7.22
N PRO A 111 -2.94 7.30 7.62
CA PRO A 111 -3.35 6.96 8.99
C PRO A 111 -3.07 5.51 9.37
N ALA A 112 -3.27 4.56 8.45
CA ALA A 112 -3.00 3.14 8.73
C ALA A 112 -1.50 2.84 8.78
N ALA A 113 -0.72 3.40 7.85
CA ALA A 113 0.74 3.21 7.82
C ALA A 113 1.42 3.79 9.09
N LEU A 114 1.03 5.00 9.50
CA LEU A 114 1.55 5.62 10.72
C LEU A 114 1.13 4.85 11.98
N GLN A 115 -0.09 4.32 12.01
CA GLN A 115 -0.57 3.50 13.11
C GLN A 115 0.20 2.17 13.22
N ALA A 116 0.57 1.54 12.10
CA ALA A 116 1.44 0.36 12.11
C ALA A 116 2.85 0.72 12.62
N MET A 117 3.38 1.89 12.26
CA MET A 117 4.68 2.35 12.75
C MET A 117 4.67 2.65 14.26
N LEU A 118 3.57 3.22 14.78
CA LEU A 118 3.39 3.42 16.21
C LEU A 118 3.39 2.08 16.96
N MET A 119 2.66 1.08 16.47
CA MET A 119 2.66 -0.27 17.07
C MET A 119 4.06 -0.90 17.06
N GLN A 120 4.81 -0.76 15.96
CA GLN A 120 6.19 -1.25 15.86
C GLN A 120 7.11 -0.58 16.88
N MET A 121 6.88 0.69 17.22
CA MET A 121 7.60 1.39 18.28
C MET A 121 7.21 0.85 19.66
N GLU A 122 5.91 0.64 19.91
CA GLU A 122 5.37 0.12 21.18
C GLU A 122 5.95 -1.26 21.51
N GLU A 123 6.04 -2.17 20.54
CA GLU A 123 6.69 -3.48 20.71
C GLU A 123 8.17 -3.37 21.04
N ARG A 124 8.88 -2.41 20.43
CA ARG A 124 10.31 -2.19 20.69
C ARG A 124 10.57 -1.66 22.10
N SER A 125 9.69 -0.81 22.63
CA SER A 125 9.80 -0.33 24.02
C SER A 125 9.59 -1.41 25.09
N ALA A 126 9.02 -2.57 24.75
CA ALA A 126 8.92 -3.69 25.70
C ALA A 126 10.25 -4.44 25.92
N MET A 127 11.33 -4.10 25.20
CA MET A 127 12.58 -4.88 25.13
C MET A 127 13.83 -4.23 25.75
N GLU A 128 13.73 -3.16 26.56
CA GLU A 128 14.90 -2.70 27.33
C GLU A 128 14.95 -3.39 28.72
N PRO A 129 15.85 -4.36 28.95
CA PRO A 129 16.20 -4.76 30.30
C PRO A 129 17.00 -3.64 30.99
N ALA A 130 16.64 -3.37 32.25
CA ALA A 130 17.40 -2.51 33.16
C ALA A 130 18.76 -3.12 33.55
#